data_AF-E0RNS2-F1
#
_entry.id   AF-E0RNS2-F1
#
_cell.length_a   1.000
_cell.length_b   1.000
_cell.length_c   1.000
_cell.angle_alpha   90.00
_cell.angle_beta   90.00
_cell.angle_gamma   90.00
#
_symmetry.space_group_name_H-M   'P 1'
#
loop_
_entity.id
_entity.type
_entity.pdbx_description
1 polymer ?
#
loop_
_entity_poly.entity_id
_entity_poly.type
_entity_poly.pdbx_seq_one_letter_code
_entity_poly.pdbx_strand_id
1 'polypeptide(L)'
;MKWYRILFPLYLIILAAFPFLLTLSFPQQDIDHAETLLRSEIRRISDLYTRHYQSVEARIREEKEEIRSELEKRLSIGLAIVETYHELSRVRLLSTKEAQRRAREALRNIRYEDEGYFFADTVTYISLVNPPNPEQEGLDRENLTDITGTPYVKQMIDTAKARGESFQEYYFPHLSGGEPVKKWGYARLFEPWGWVLGTSEYMDTHERRWERLLEEARRALPLQSDTEGIRLALLSPDGEVEGVPILSSLSPEERRALIQEALTSPREVHGQLIAASPLPDGRTLVAVLPLTPTPADRLPLVLSVSLVLITLPFLRWRTGRREQRAHPASSTAAPPNANPSPPPFHSPSPRPRRNPHPLSPPPHRPPPLPLNPPPRLHTPSRNPRHPPPPLLRPYPPPSTSHPSPRSLSGNGKS
;
A
#
# COMPACT_ATOMS: atom_id res chain seq x y z
N MET A 1 -43.17 -67.59 -6.70
CA MET A 1 -43.34 -66.12 -6.60
C MET A 1 -42.25 -65.45 -7.44
N LYS A 2 -42.63 -64.58 -8.38
CA LYS A 2 -41.70 -64.00 -9.36
C LYS A 2 -40.96 -62.81 -8.76
N TRP A 3 -39.94 -63.07 -7.95
CA TRP A 3 -39.12 -62.06 -7.22
C TRP A 3 -38.61 -60.93 -8.12
N TYR A 4 -38.40 -61.20 -9.42
CA TYR A 4 -38.01 -60.20 -10.41
C TYR A 4 -39.04 -59.08 -10.62
N ARG A 5 -40.33 -59.30 -10.34
CA ARG A 5 -41.37 -58.26 -10.47
C ARG A 5 -41.27 -57.17 -9.40
N ILE A 6 -40.56 -57.44 -8.30
CA ILE A 6 -40.34 -56.51 -7.19
C ILE A 6 -38.91 -55.94 -7.26
N LEU A 7 -37.92 -56.79 -7.56
CA LEU A 7 -36.52 -56.36 -7.62
C LEU A 7 -36.20 -55.46 -8.83
N PHE A 8 -36.88 -55.65 -9.96
CA PHE A 8 -36.67 -54.84 -11.16
C PHE A 8 -37.11 -53.36 -10.99
N PRO A 9 -38.32 -53.05 -10.49
CA PRO A 9 -38.69 -51.65 -10.24
C PRO A 9 -37.86 -51.02 -9.13
N LEU A 10 -37.47 -51.77 -8.09
CA LEU A 10 -36.58 -51.27 -7.04
C LEU A 10 -35.19 -50.89 -7.60
N TYR A 11 -34.64 -51.73 -8.49
CA TYR A 11 -33.40 -51.43 -9.19
C TYR A 11 -33.50 -50.18 -10.07
N LEU A 12 -34.62 -49.99 -10.79
CA LEU A 12 -34.85 -48.77 -11.58
C LEU A 12 -34.97 -47.51 -10.70
N ILE A 13 -35.58 -47.62 -9.52
CA ILE A 13 -35.67 -46.51 -8.56
C ILE A 13 -34.28 -46.16 -8.02
N ILE A 14 -33.48 -47.16 -7.64
CA ILE A 14 -32.10 -46.93 -7.16
C ILE A 14 -31.25 -46.33 -8.28
N LEU A 15 -31.37 -46.83 -9.51
CA LEU A 15 -30.67 -46.32 -10.68
C LEU A 15 -31.08 -44.88 -11.04
N ALA A 16 -32.34 -44.50 -10.83
CA ALA A 16 -32.83 -43.14 -11.03
C ALA A 16 -32.45 -42.19 -9.87
N ALA A 17 -32.36 -42.72 -8.64
CA ALA A 17 -32.00 -41.96 -7.45
C ALA A 17 -30.49 -41.78 -7.30
N PHE A 18 -29.67 -42.65 -7.88
CA PHE A 18 -28.21 -42.61 -7.75
C PHE A 18 -27.56 -41.36 -8.37
N PRO A 19 -27.93 -40.90 -9.59
CA PRO A 19 -27.47 -39.62 -10.12
C PRO A 19 -27.89 -38.44 -9.24
N PHE A 20 -29.11 -38.50 -8.69
CA PHE A 20 -29.65 -37.47 -7.79
C PHE A 20 -28.90 -37.41 -6.44
N LEU A 21 -28.56 -38.56 -5.87
CA LEU A 21 -27.72 -38.66 -4.67
C LEU A 21 -26.28 -38.18 -4.94
N LEU A 22 -25.71 -38.53 -6.09
CA LEU A 22 -24.38 -38.06 -6.51
C LEU A 22 -24.34 -36.54 -6.71
N THR A 23 -25.41 -35.92 -7.19
CA THR A 23 -25.50 -34.45 -7.26
C THR A 23 -25.62 -33.79 -5.89
N LEU A 24 -26.17 -34.47 -4.87
CA LEU A 24 -26.36 -33.92 -3.52
C LEU A 24 -25.13 -34.07 -2.61
N SER A 25 -24.25 -35.04 -2.85
CA SER A 25 -23.13 -35.35 -1.95
C SER A 25 -21.84 -34.54 -2.18
N PHE A 26 -21.75 -33.73 -3.24
CA PHE A 26 -20.51 -33.03 -3.62
C PHE A 26 -20.53 -31.48 -3.77
N PRO A 27 -21.62 -30.70 -3.56
CA PRO A 27 -21.57 -29.26 -3.86
C PRO A 27 -21.12 -28.34 -2.71
N GLN A 28 -21.38 -28.65 -1.43
CA GLN A 28 -21.16 -27.68 -0.33
C GLN A 28 -19.71 -27.62 0.17
N GLN A 29 -19.03 -28.77 0.28
CA GLN A 29 -17.66 -28.84 0.84
C GLN A 29 -16.62 -28.15 -0.03
N ASP A 30 -16.80 -28.14 -1.36
CA ASP A 30 -15.89 -27.48 -2.30
C ASP A 30 -15.99 -25.95 -2.21
N ILE A 31 -17.20 -25.42 -1.98
CA ILE A 31 -17.44 -23.97 -1.85
C ILE A 31 -16.89 -23.45 -0.52
N ASP A 32 -17.18 -24.13 0.59
CA ASP A 32 -16.64 -23.74 1.91
C ASP A 32 -15.10 -23.74 1.93
N HIS A 33 -14.50 -24.71 1.22
CA HIS A 33 -13.06 -24.78 1.04
C HIS A 33 -12.54 -23.63 0.17
N ALA A 34 -13.18 -23.35 -0.97
CA ALA A 34 -12.83 -22.23 -1.85
C ALA A 34 -12.96 -20.86 -1.14
N GLU A 35 -14.01 -20.68 -0.33
CA GLU A 35 -14.18 -19.49 0.51
C GLU A 35 -13.08 -19.33 1.54
N THR A 36 -12.73 -20.42 2.22
CA THR A 36 -11.64 -20.42 3.21
C THR A 36 -10.31 -20.08 2.57
N LEU A 37 -10.00 -20.70 1.42
CA LEU A 37 -8.78 -20.44 0.65
C LEU A 37 -8.71 -18.97 0.22
N LEU A 38 -9.74 -18.47 -0.46
CA LEU A 38 -9.80 -17.10 -0.96
C LEU A 38 -9.68 -16.08 0.16
N ARG A 39 -10.40 -16.29 1.27
CA ARG A 39 -10.35 -15.43 2.46
C ARG A 39 -8.96 -15.46 3.12
N SER A 40 -8.32 -16.62 3.20
CA SER A 40 -6.98 -16.73 3.79
C SER A 40 -5.93 -16.03 2.94
N GLU A 41 -6.04 -16.14 1.61
CA GLU A 41 -5.08 -15.57 0.68
C GLU A 41 -5.19 -14.05 0.60
N ILE A 42 -6.41 -13.51 0.47
CA ILE A 42 -6.60 -12.06 0.42
C ILE A 42 -6.15 -11.39 1.72
N ARG A 43 -6.40 -12.05 2.87
CA ARG A 43 -5.91 -11.60 4.17
C ARG A 43 -4.40 -11.64 4.22
N ARG A 44 -3.76 -12.74 3.81
CA ARG A 44 -2.30 -12.88 3.78
C ARG A 44 -1.64 -11.75 2.99
N ILE A 45 -2.14 -11.49 1.77
CA ILE A 45 -1.59 -10.46 0.88
C ILE A 45 -1.85 -9.06 1.44
N SER A 46 -3.09 -8.78 1.90
CA SER A 46 -3.45 -7.50 2.50
C SER A 46 -2.64 -7.20 3.76
N ASP A 47 -2.44 -8.18 4.65
CA ASP A 47 -1.65 -8.02 5.87
C ASP A 47 -0.16 -7.81 5.55
N LEU A 48 0.38 -8.50 4.55
CA LEU A 48 1.75 -8.30 4.09
C LEU A 48 1.94 -6.89 3.53
N TYR A 49 1.04 -6.45 2.66
CA TYR A 49 1.05 -5.11 2.10
C TYR A 49 0.90 -4.04 3.18
N THR A 50 -0.06 -4.21 4.07
CA THR A 50 -0.35 -3.27 5.15
C THR A 50 0.88 -3.08 6.04
N ARG A 51 1.54 -4.17 6.44
CA ARG A 51 2.80 -4.09 7.22
C ARG A 51 3.90 -3.36 6.46
N HIS A 52 4.06 -3.65 5.16
CA HIS A 52 5.09 -3.00 4.36
C HIS A 52 4.81 -1.49 4.21
N TYR A 53 3.59 -1.12 3.79
CA TYR A 53 3.19 0.27 3.61
C TYR A 53 3.30 1.07 4.91
N GLN A 54 2.79 0.54 6.02
CA GLN A 54 2.90 1.17 7.34
C GLN A 54 4.36 1.30 7.80
N SER A 55 5.25 0.35 7.44
CA SER A 55 6.67 0.49 7.75
C SER A 55 7.33 1.66 7.01
N VAL A 56 6.90 1.95 5.77
CA VAL A 56 7.38 3.10 4.99
C VAL A 56 6.83 4.40 5.58
N GLU A 57 5.53 4.45 5.92
CA GLU A 57 4.95 5.62 6.59
C GLU A 57 5.59 5.90 7.95
N ALA A 58 5.92 4.85 8.71
CA ALA A 58 6.62 4.98 9.99
C ALA A 58 8.02 5.59 9.80
N ARG A 59 8.77 5.16 8.79
CA ARG A 59 10.09 5.74 8.45
C ARG A 59 9.98 7.20 8.04
N ILE A 60 8.97 7.56 7.24
CA ILE A 60 8.73 8.96 6.85
C ILE A 60 8.41 9.80 8.09
N ARG A 61 7.59 9.26 9.00
CA ARG A 61 7.23 9.95 10.25
C ARG A 61 8.43 10.13 11.18
N GLU A 62 9.28 9.12 11.30
CA GLU A 62 10.53 9.19 12.06
C GLU A 62 11.45 10.27 11.49
N GLU A 63 11.67 10.26 10.18
CA GLU A 63 12.50 11.28 9.52
C GLU A 63 11.94 12.70 9.68
N LYS A 64 10.60 12.85 9.64
CA LYS A 64 9.95 14.13 9.94
C LYS A 64 10.28 14.62 11.36
N GLU A 65 10.25 13.74 12.35
CA GLU A 65 10.62 14.11 13.71
C GLU A 65 12.12 14.41 13.84
N GLU A 66 12.97 13.69 13.11
CA GLU A 66 14.40 13.99 13.04
C GLU A 66 14.67 15.38 12.46
N ILE A 67 13.99 15.77 11.38
CA ILE A 67 14.10 17.12 10.80
C ILE A 67 13.68 18.19 11.81
N ARG A 68 12.57 17.97 12.54
CA ARG A 68 12.15 18.88 13.61
C ARG A 68 13.22 19.00 14.71
N SER A 69 13.74 17.87 15.18
CA SER A 69 14.79 17.83 16.21
C SER A 69 16.06 18.54 15.75
N GLU A 70 16.42 18.38 14.47
CA GLU A 70 17.58 19.02 13.87
C GLU A 70 17.39 20.55 13.79
N LEU A 71 16.21 21.03 13.40
CA LEU A 71 15.88 22.46 13.45
C LEU A 71 15.96 23.03 14.87
N GLU A 72 15.49 22.30 15.88
CA GLU A 72 15.62 22.72 17.28
C GLU A 72 17.10 22.83 17.69
N LYS A 73 17.93 21.83 17.37
CA LYS A 73 19.37 21.85 17.66
C LYS A 73 20.06 23.01 16.95
N ARG A 74 19.78 23.23 15.68
CA ARG A 74 20.31 24.39 14.92
C ARG A 74 19.91 25.70 15.58
N LEU A 75 18.63 25.86 15.94
CA LEU A 75 18.14 27.05 16.62
C LEU A 75 18.82 27.31 17.96
N SER A 76 19.16 26.24 18.70
CA SER A 76 19.87 26.37 19.99
C SER A 76 21.21 27.10 19.85
N ILE A 77 21.91 26.95 18.72
CA ILE A 77 23.16 27.66 18.42
C ILE A 77 22.87 29.17 18.26
N GLY A 78 21.83 29.51 17.50
CA GLY A 78 21.40 30.91 17.34
C GLY A 78 20.99 31.54 18.68
N LEU A 79 20.24 30.82 19.50
CA LEU A 79 19.83 31.28 20.83
C LEU A 79 21.03 31.48 21.76
N ALA A 80 22.01 30.57 21.76
CA ALA A 80 23.23 30.70 22.56
C ALA A 80 24.03 31.97 22.19
N ILE A 81 24.02 32.36 20.92
CA ILE A 81 24.64 33.63 20.47
C ILE A 81 23.89 34.82 21.06
N VAL A 82 22.56 34.83 20.95
CA VAL A 82 21.71 35.90 21.51
C VAL A 82 21.90 36.00 23.03
N GLU A 83 21.91 34.86 23.72
CA GLU A 83 22.13 34.76 25.16
C GLU A 83 23.51 35.28 25.56
N THR A 84 24.57 34.94 24.81
CA THR A 84 25.92 35.45 25.05
C THR A 84 25.96 36.98 25.01
N TYR A 85 25.34 37.61 24.01
CA TYR A 85 25.29 39.07 23.93
C TYR A 85 24.39 39.68 25.01
N HIS A 86 23.29 39.02 25.36
CA HIS A 86 22.46 39.42 26.49
C HIS A 86 23.26 39.42 27.80
N GLU A 87 24.06 38.38 28.06
CA GLU A 87 24.91 38.32 29.25
C GLU A 87 25.95 39.43 29.28
N LEU A 88 26.61 39.71 28.15
CA LEU A 88 27.54 40.86 28.04
C LEU A 88 26.85 42.21 28.34
N SER A 89 25.58 42.35 27.96
CA SER A 89 24.76 43.51 28.35
C SER A 89 24.44 43.52 29.84
N ARG A 90 24.09 42.36 30.41
CA ARG A 90 23.69 42.21 31.81
C ARG A 90 24.84 42.56 32.75
N VAL A 91 26.06 42.16 32.41
CA VAL A 91 27.28 42.51 33.16
C VAL A 91 27.86 43.89 32.79
N ARG A 92 27.13 44.68 31.98
CA ARG A 92 27.49 46.06 31.56
C ARG A 92 28.81 46.17 30.78
N LEU A 93 29.28 45.08 30.18
CA LEU A 93 30.41 45.11 29.23
C LEU A 93 29.98 45.72 27.88
N LEU A 94 28.70 45.59 27.54
CA LEU A 94 28.06 46.27 26.42
C LEU A 94 26.80 47.00 26.91
N SER A 95 26.39 48.05 26.20
CA SER A 95 25.02 48.56 26.34
C SER A 95 24.03 47.58 25.70
N THR A 96 22.78 47.54 26.16
CA THR A 96 21.74 46.67 25.57
C THR A 96 21.59 46.89 24.06
N LYS A 97 21.62 48.15 23.62
CA LYS A 97 21.54 48.50 22.19
C LYS A 97 22.72 47.93 21.40
N GLU A 98 23.93 48.02 21.93
CA GLU A 98 25.13 47.51 21.27
C GLU A 98 25.15 45.97 21.26
N ALA A 99 24.75 45.33 22.37
CA ALA A 99 24.61 43.88 22.45
C ALA A 99 23.59 43.35 21.43
N GLN A 100 22.39 43.93 21.37
CA GLN A 100 21.38 43.59 20.39
C GLN A 100 21.85 43.83 18.95
N ARG A 101 22.58 44.93 18.68
CA ARG A 101 23.16 45.20 17.35
C ARG A 101 24.13 44.09 16.95
N ARG A 102 25.05 43.71 17.84
CA ARG A 102 26.05 42.66 17.57
C ARG A 102 25.42 41.27 17.44
N ALA A 103 24.41 40.95 18.24
CA ALA A 103 23.66 39.70 18.12
C ALA A 103 23.00 39.58 16.74
N ARG A 104 22.31 40.64 16.28
CA ARG A 104 21.71 40.67 14.94
C ARG A 104 22.74 40.49 13.83
N GLU A 105 23.88 41.18 13.94
CA GLU A 105 24.98 41.07 12.97
C GLU A 105 25.57 39.65 12.92
N ALA A 106 25.78 39.02 14.08
CA ALA A 106 26.26 37.64 14.18
C ALA A 106 25.28 36.65 13.54
N LEU A 107 23.99 36.73 13.91
CA LEU A 107 22.94 35.88 13.34
C LEU A 107 22.83 36.04 11.82
N ARG A 108 22.88 37.28 11.32
CA ARG A 108 22.76 37.57 9.88
C ARG A 108 23.86 36.92 9.05
N ASN A 109 25.05 36.73 9.61
CA ASN A 109 26.22 36.20 8.91
C ASN A 109 26.34 34.67 8.97
N ILE A 110 25.55 34.00 9.81
CA ILE A 110 25.61 32.53 9.90
C ILE A 110 24.79 31.91 8.77
N ARG A 111 25.46 31.06 8.00
CA ARG A 111 24.88 30.15 7.03
C ARG A 111 25.34 28.74 7.33
N TYR A 112 24.49 27.77 7.03
CA TYR A 112 24.82 26.35 7.13
C TYR A 112 24.09 25.62 6.00
N GLU A 113 24.65 24.47 5.62
CA GLU A 113 24.18 23.71 4.47
C GLU A 113 24.11 24.60 3.22
N ASP A 114 23.17 24.34 2.32
CA ASP A 114 23.08 25.11 1.07
C ASP A 114 22.32 26.44 1.25
N GLU A 115 21.23 26.43 2.02
CA GLU A 115 20.32 27.58 2.15
C GLU A 115 19.84 27.84 3.58
N GLY A 116 20.53 27.30 4.58
CA GLY A 116 20.22 27.47 5.99
C GLY A 116 20.60 28.85 6.54
N TYR A 117 19.70 29.46 7.31
CA TYR A 117 19.92 30.75 7.97
C TYR A 117 19.04 30.91 9.22
N PHE A 118 19.43 31.85 10.09
CA PHE A 118 18.57 32.33 11.17
C PHE A 118 17.81 33.58 10.77
N PHE A 119 16.59 33.72 11.26
CA PHE A 119 15.77 34.93 11.16
C PHE A 119 15.23 35.29 12.54
N ALA A 120 14.96 36.57 12.76
CA ALA A 120 14.44 37.06 14.02
C ALA A 120 13.42 38.17 13.80
N ASP A 121 12.37 38.17 14.62
CA ASP A 121 11.33 39.19 14.66
C ASP A 121 11.04 39.54 16.13
N THR A 122 10.52 40.74 16.39
CA THR A 122 10.01 41.09 17.72
C THR A 122 8.68 40.40 17.99
N VAL A 123 8.26 40.32 19.25
CA VAL A 123 6.89 39.89 19.65
C VAL A 123 5.76 40.79 19.10
N THR A 124 6.11 41.92 18.49
CA THR A 124 5.21 42.84 17.77
C THR A 124 5.45 42.81 16.26
N TYR A 125 5.94 41.68 15.74
CA TYR A 125 6.10 41.38 14.30
C TYR A 125 7.05 42.30 13.53
N ILE A 126 7.93 43.02 14.22
CA ILE A 126 8.95 43.84 13.57
C ILE A 126 10.16 42.98 13.22
N SER A 127 10.54 42.96 11.95
CA SER A 127 11.69 42.17 11.53
C SER A 127 13.01 42.71 12.06
N LEU A 128 13.84 41.83 12.60
CA LEU A 128 15.14 42.17 13.19
C LEU A 128 16.30 41.65 12.34
N VAL A 129 16.17 40.43 11.84
CA VAL A 129 17.15 39.73 11.00
C VAL A 129 16.37 38.94 9.96
N ASN A 130 16.55 39.26 8.68
CA ASN A 130 15.91 38.53 7.59
C ASN A 130 16.87 38.43 6.39
N PRO A 131 17.81 37.48 6.41
CA PRO A 131 18.87 37.47 5.40
C PRO A 131 18.42 37.26 3.94
N PRO A 132 17.35 36.49 3.63
CA PRO A 132 16.78 36.43 2.28
C PRO A 132 16.18 37.76 1.80
N ASN A 133 15.64 38.56 2.73
CA ASN A 133 14.95 39.82 2.43
C ASN A 133 15.38 40.92 3.41
N PRO A 134 16.65 41.40 3.35
CA PRO A 134 17.16 42.39 4.29
C PRO A 134 16.38 43.71 4.27
N GLU A 135 15.73 44.03 3.15
CA GLU A 135 14.85 45.18 2.98
C GLU A 135 13.60 45.14 3.87
N GLN A 136 13.23 43.96 4.41
CA GLN A 136 12.14 43.83 5.38
C GLN A 136 12.56 44.13 6.81
N GLU A 137 13.86 44.22 7.11
CA GLU A 137 14.34 44.51 8.46
C GLU A 137 13.87 45.91 8.92
N GLY A 138 13.25 45.97 10.11
CA GLY A 138 12.64 47.17 10.67
C GLY A 138 11.18 47.41 10.26
N LEU A 139 10.62 46.59 9.36
CA LEU A 139 9.23 46.67 8.95
C LEU A 139 8.35 45.73 9.76
N ASP A 140 7.07 46.10 9.87
CA ASP A 140 6.01 45.24 10.41
C ASP A 140 5.62 44.18 9.38
N ARG A 141 5.62 42.91 9.82
CA ARG A 141 5.30 41.74 9.02
C ARG A 141 4.04 41.01 9.50
N GLU A 142 3.23 41.61 10.38
CA GLU A 142 2.03 40.97 10.93
C GLU A 142 1.06 40.49 9.83
N ASN A 143 0.86 41.30 8.79
CA ASN A 143 -0.07 41.02 7.70
C ASN A 143 0.56 40.28 6.51
N LEU A 144 1.81 39.81 6.66
CA LEU A 144 2.51 39.13 5.58
C LEU A 144 2.00 37.69 5.47
N THR A 145 1.55 37.33 4.27
CA THR A 145 1.03 36.00 3.95
C THR A 145 1.91 35.28 2.93
N ASP A 146 1.90 33.96 2.97
CA ASP A 146 2.47 33.14 1.90
C ASP A 146 1.51 33.00 0.70
N ILE A 147 1.92 32.23 -0.31
CA ILE A 147 1.14 32.02 -1.55
C ILE A 147 -0.23 31.35 -1.31
N THR A 148 -0.42 30.69 -0.17
CA THR A 148 -1.70 30.05 0.21
C THR A 148 -2.60 30.98 1.03
N GLY A 149 -2.15 32.21 1.32
CA GLY A 149 -2.84 33.14 2.20
C GLY A 149 -2.56 32.92 3.69
N THR A 150 -1.60 32.06 4.05
CA THR A 150 -1.27 31.76 5.45
C THR A 150 -0.47 32.92 6.06
N PRO A 151 -0.93 33.57 7.15
CA PRO A 151 -0.20 34.66 7.83
C PRO A 151 0.93 34.09 8.69
N TYR A 152 1.96 33.55 8.03
CA TYR A 152 2.91 32.65 8.67
C TYR A 152 3.77 33.33 9.74
N VAL A 153 4.16 34.61 9.57
CA VAL A 153 4.93 35.35 10.58
C VAL A 153 4.10 35.55 11.86
N LYS A 154 2.84 35.97 11.69
CA LYS A 154 1.92 36.15 12.81
C LYS A 154 1.69 34.84 13.57
N GLN A 155 1.37 33.76 12.85
CA GLN A 155 1.15 32.44 13.46
C GLN A 155 2.37 31.96 14.24
N MET A 156 3.57 32.14 13.68
CA MET A 156 4.82 31.72 14.30
C MET A 156 5.07 32.48 15.61
N ILE A 157 4.97 33.81 15.54
CA ILE A 157 5.23 34.68 16.69
C ILE A 157 4.18 34.49 17.78
N ASP A 158 2.90 34.42 17.43
CA ASP A 158 1.82 34.21 18.42
C ASP A 158 1.90 32.83 19.06
N THR A 159 2.28 31.79 18.30
CA THR A 159 2.50 30.44 18.86
C THR A 159 3.71 30.41 19.78
N ALA A 160 4.85 30.98 19.37
CA ALA A 160 6.05 31.06 20.19
C ALA A 160 5.83 31.89 21.47
N LYS A 161 5.00 32.93 21.42
CA LYS A 161 4.57 33.69 22.62
C LYS A 161 3.71 32.86 23.56
N ALA A 162 2.79 32.07 23.01
CA ALA A 162 1.87 31.27 23.83
C ALA A 162 2.51 30.02 24.44
N ARG A 163 3.49 29.41 23.75
CA ARG A 163 4.04 28.08 24.09
C ARG A 163 5.55 28.08 24.36
N GLY A 164 6.24 29.20 24.16
CA GLY A 164 7.70 29.32 24.22
C GLY A 164 8.41 28.89 22.92
N GLU A 165 7.73 28.12 22.07
CA GLU A 165 8.20 27.63 20.78
C GLU A 165 7.08 27.55 19.75
N SER A 166 7.46 27.48 18.48
CA SER A 166 6.55 27.23 17.36
C SER A 166 7.21 26.34 16.34
N PHE A 167 6.44 25.38 15.82
CA PHE A 167 6.81 24.58 14.66
C PHE A 167 5.66 24.66 13.66
N GLN A 168 5.93 25.05 12.42
CA GLN A 168 4.89 25.22 11.41
C GLN A 168 5.43 25.04 9.98
N GLU A 169 4.51 24.76 9.07
CA GLU A 169 4.77 24.73 7.63
C GLU A 169 4.29 26.03 6.98
N TYR A 170 5.01 26.53 5.98
CA TYR A 170 4.59 27.67 5.16
C TYR A 170 5.33 27.64 3.82
N TYR A 171 4.90 28.43 2.84
CA TYR A 171 5.56 28.51 1.54
C TYR A 171 6.51 29.70 1.44
N PHE A 172 7.71 29.48 0.92
CA PHE A 172 8.70 30.53 0.74
C PHE A 172 9.66 30.18 -0.42
N PRO A 173 10.09 31.14 -1.24
CA PRO A 173 11.01 30.87 -2.34
C PRO A 173 12.40 30.44 -1.83
N HIS A 174 13.13 29.70 -2.66
CA HIS A 174 14.56 29.46 -2.45
C HIS A 174 15.35 30.77 -2.47
N LEU A 175 16.55 30.79 -1.87
CA LEU A 175 17.44 31.97 -1.88
C LEU A 175 17.89 32.32 -3.29
N SER A 176 17.97 31.33 -4.17
CA SER A 176 18.23 31.50 -5.61
C SER A 176 17.03 32.08 -6.39
N GLY A 177 15.87 32.23 -5.73
CA GLY A 177 14.60 32.65 -6.34
C GLY A 177 13.76 31.48 -6.84
N GLY A 178 12.71 31.80 -7.61
CA GLY A 178 11.78 30.82 -8.18
C GLY A 178 10.44 30.75 -7.43
N GLU A 179 9.65 29.73 -7.78
CA GLU A 179 8.35 29.51 -7.15
C GLU A 179 8.50 29.16 -5.67
N PRO A 180 7.63 29.68 -4.79
CA PRO A 180 7.62 29.30 -3.38
C PRO A 180 7.42 27.79 -3.21
N VAL A 181 8.26 27.18 -2.38
CA VAL A 181 8.11 25.77 -1.98
C VAL A 181 7.81 25.69 -0.49
N LYS A 182 7.34 24.53 -0.04
CA LYS A 182 7.07 24.31 1.37
C LYS A 182 8.37 24.36 2.19
N LYS A 183 8.33 25.09 3.30
CA LYS A 183 9.36 25.12 4.34
C LYS A 183 8.76 24.68 5.67
N TRP A 184 9.58 24.04 6.48
CA TRP A 184 9.31 23.80 7.89
C TRP A 184 10.11 24.80 8.72
N GLY A 185 9.42 25.63 9.48
CA GLY A 185 10.03 26.62 10.37
C GLY A 185 9.92 26.20 11.82
N TYR A 186 11.02 26.37 12.55
CA TYR A 186 11.05 26.25 14.00
C TYR A 186 11.49 27.58 14.60
N ALA A 187 10.79 28.06 15.62
CA ALA A 187 11.15 29.30 16.30
C ALA A 187 10.91 29.20 17.81
N ARG A 188 11.64 30.03 18.56
CA ARG A 188 11.55 30.12 20.02
C ARG A 188 11.61 31.56 20.47
N LEU A 189 10.86 31.84 21.55
CA LEU A 189 10.88 33.13 22.22
C LEU A 189 12.11 33.24 23.12
N PHE A 190 12.95 34.23 22.85
CA PHE A 190 13.94 34.74 23.79
C PHE A 190 13.33 35.89 24.58
N GLU A 191 12.75 35.55 25.73
CA GLU A 191 11.97 36.48 26.57
C GLU A 191 12.70 37.78 26.95
N PRO A 192 13.99 37.80 27.33
CA PRO A 192 14.64 39.02 27.84
C PRO A 192 14.62 40.20 26.87
N TRP A 193 14.59 39.93 25.56
CA TRP A 193 14.49 40.95 24.52
C TRP A 193 13.16 40.94 23.76
N GLY A 194 12.26 40.01 24.06
CA GLY A 194 11.03 39.82 23.28
C GLY A 194 11.33 39.51 21.81
N TRP A 195 12.35 38.69 21.56
CA TRP A 195 12.74 38.26 20.21
C TRP A 195 12.23 36.85 19.96
N VAL A 196 11.55 36.65 18.84
CA VAL A 196 11.26 35.31 18.32
C VAL A 196 12.34 35.00 17.30
N LEU A 197 13.25 34.10 17.66
CA LEU A 197 14.33 33.64 16.80
C LEU A 197 13.89 32.34 16.13
N GLY A 198 14.12 32.21 14.83
CA GLY A 198 13.76 31.03 14.08
C GLY A 198 14.80 30.59 13.04
N THR A 199 14.57 29.38 12.57
CA THR A 199 15.31 28.69 11.51
C THR A 199 14.32 27.86 10.71
N SER A 200 14.71 27.41 9.51
CA SER A 200 13.82 26.64 8.64
C SER A 200 14.58 25.71 7.72
N GLU A 201 13.88 24.67 7.24
CA GLU A 201 14.33 23.71 6.23
C GLU A 201 13.40 23.74 5.02
N TYR A 202 13.94 23.57 3.80
CA TYR A 202 13.14 23.43 2.58
C TYR A 202 12.72 21.97 2.40
N MET A 203 11.43 21.73 2.16
CA MET A 203 10.88 20.37 2.20
C MET A 203 10.75 19.70 0.84
N ASP A 204 10.98 20.43 -0.25
CA ASP A 204 10.73 19.97 -1.61
C ASP A 204 11.52 18.68 -1.95
N THR A 205 12.78 18.59 -1.55
CA THR A 205 13.62 17.42 -1.78
C THR A 205 13.20 16.24 -0.90
N HIS A 206 12.83 16.51 0.36
CA HIS A 206 12.31 15.50 1.28
C HIS A 206 10.98 14.93 0.78
N GLU A 207 10.03 15.79 0.40
CA GLU A 207 8.72 15.43 -0.12
C GLU A 207 8.82 14.60 -1.40
N ARG A 208 9.66 15.01 -2.36
CA ARG A 208 9.91 14.21 -3.58
C ARG A 208 10.42 12.80 -3.26
N ARG A 209 11.29 12.67 -2.26
CA ARG A 209 11.83 11.37 -1.84
C ARG A 209 10.76 10.54 -1.12
N TRP A 210 10.00 11.14 -0.21
CA TRP A 210 8.91 10.46 0.49
C TRP A 210 7.83 9.96 -0.46
N GLU A 211 7.43 10.76 -1.45
CA GLU A 211 6.47 10.34 -2.47
C GLU A 211 7.00 9.14 -3.26
N ARG A 212 8.29 9.14 -3.61
CA ARG A 212 8.92 8.00 -4.28
C ARG A 212 8.87 6.72 -3.43
N LEU A 213 9.15 6.82 -2.13
CA LEU A 213 9.08 5.67 -1.22
C LEU A 213 7.66 5.12 -1.10
N LEU A 214 6.66 6.01 -1.01
CA LEU A 214 5.25 5.61 -0.97
C LEU A 214 4.83 4.97 -2.29
N GLU A 215 5.27 5.51 -3.42
CA GLU A 215 4.98 4.95 -4.74
C GLU A 215 5.63 3.58 -4.95
N GLU A 216 6.89 3.39 -4.50
CA GLU A 216 7.55 2.09 -4.47
C GLU A 216 6.79 1.08 -3.61
N ALA A 217 6.32 1.50 -2.42
CA ALA A 217 5.51 0.67 -1.55
C ALA A 217 4.17 0.29 -2.19
N ARG A 218 3.51 1.24 -2.89
CA ARG A 218 2.26 1.01 -3.62
C ARG A 218 2.41 -0.03 -4.73
N ARG A 219 3.55 -0.02 -5.43
CA ARG A 219 3.87 -0.96 -6.51
C ARG A 219 4.34 -2.33 -6.03
N ALA A 220 4.74 -2.45 -4.77
CA ALA A 220 5.20 -3.71 -4.19
C ALA A 220 4.08 -4.74 -4.00
N LEU A 221 2.80 -4.34 -4.14
CA LEU A 221 1.67 -5.27 -4.08
C LEU A 221 1.72 -6.24 -5.26
N PRO A 222 1.83 -7.57 -5.03
CA PRO A 222 1.78 -8.52 -6.11
C PRO A 222 0.37 -8.58 -6.71
N LEU A 223 0.25 -8.31 -8.01
CA LEU A 223 -1.00 -8.50 -8.78
C LEU A 223 -1.17 -9.94 -9.29
N GLN A 224 -0.33 -10.86 -8.81
CA GLN A 224 -0.41 -12.29 -9.09
C GLN A 224 -0.43 -13.03 -7.75
N SER A 225 -1.37 -13.97 -7.58
CA SER A 225 -1.37 -14.87 -6.44
C SER A 225 -0.54 -16.11 -6.78
N ASP A 226 0.23 -16.59 -5.81
CA ASP A 226 0.91 -17.89 -5.90
C ASP A 226 -0.06 -19.07 -5.76
N THR A 227 -1.29 -18.80 -5.33
CA THR A 227 -2.34 -19.81 -5.15
C THR A 227 -3.05 -20.05 -6.49
N GLU A 228 -3.02 -21.29 -6.94
CA GLU A 228 -3.61 -21.69 -8.23
C GLU A 228 -5.08 -21.27 -8.32
N GLY A 229 -5.44 -20.65 -9.45
CA GLY A 229 -6.81 -20.20 -9.74
C GLY A 229 -7.19 -18.83 -9.17
N ILE A 230 -6.50 -18.31 -8.15
CA ILE A 230 -6.79 -16.98 -7.60
C ILE A 230 -6.20 -15.90 -8.48
N ARG A 231 -7.04 -14.98 -8.94
CA ARG A 231 -6.65 -13.77 -9.67
C ARG A 231 -6.83 -12.56 -8.79
N LEU A 232 -5.93 -11.59 -8.91
CA LEU A 232 -5.97 -10.37 -8.11
C LEU A 232 -6.31 -9.17 -8.99
N ALA A 233 -7.00 -8.21 -8.38
CA ALA A 233 -7.29 -6.92 -8.96
C ALA A 233 -7.19 -5.84 -7.87
N LEU A 234 -6.93 -4.61 -8.29
CA LEU A 234 -6.91 -3.43 -7.46
C LEU A 234 -8.03 -2.50 -7.91
N LEU A 235 -8.81 -2.02 -6.95
CA LEU A 235 -9.79 -0.97 -7.15
C LEU A 235 -9.27 0.32 -6.52
N SER A 236 -9.09 1.34 -7.34
CA SER A 236 -8.67 2.67 -6.91
C SER A 236 -9.83 3.47 -6.29
N PRO A 237 -9.56 4.49 -5.44
CA PRO A 237 -10.61 5.30 -4.80
C PRO A 237 -11.56 6.02 -5.77
N ASP A 238 -11.05 6.36 -6.95
CA ASP A 238 -11.80 6.95 -8.08
C ASP A 238 -12.66 5.93 -8.85
N GLY A 239 -12.48 4.64 -8.56
CA GLY A 239 -13.23 3.54 -9.15
C GLY A 239 -12.55 2.86 -10.34
N GLU A 240 -11.32 3.25 -10.69
CA GLU A 240 -10.52 2.56 -11.69
C GLU A 240 -10.13 1.15 -11.22
N VAL A 241 -10.07 0.19 -12.14
CA VAL A 241 -9.74 -1.20 -11.81
C VAL A 241 -8.51 -1.65 -12.59
N GLU A 242 -7.52 -2.14 -11.88
CA GLU A 242 -6.28 -2.69 -12.42
C GLU A 242 -6.20 -4.20 -12.14
N GLY A 243 -5.62 -4.99 -13.06
CA GLY A 243 -5.50 -6.45 -12.93
C GLY A 243 -6.50 -7.20 -13.80
N VAL A 244 -7.07 -8.30 -13.30
CA VAL A 244 -8.04 -9.13 -14.06
C VAL A 244 -9.41 -9.15 -13.40
N PRO A 245 -10.27 -8.12 -13.62
CA PRO A 245 -11.52 -7.99 -12.89
C PRO A 245 -12.73 -8.22 -13.80
N ILE A 246 -13.60 -9.15 -13.40
CA ILE A 246 -15.00 -9.19 -13.87
C ILE A 246 -15.78 -7.92 -13.45
N LEU A 247 -15.22 -7.13 -12.54
CA LEU A 247 -15.79 -5.88 -12.05
C LEU A 247 -15.87 -4.80 -13.13
N SER A 248 -14.99 -4.83 -14.14
CA SER A 248 -14.97 -3.85 -15.22
C SER A 248 -16.21 -3.92 -16.11
N SER A 249 -16.89 -5.07 -16.17
CA SER A 249 -18.17 -5.23 -16.88
C SER A 249 -19.39 -4.81 -16.08
N LEU A 250 -19.24 -4.59 -14.76
CA LEU A 250 -20.33 -4.12 -13.90
C LEU A 250 -20.42 -2.59 -13.92
N SER A 251 -21.65 -2.07 -13.76
CA SER A 251 -21.83 -0.63 -13.56
C SER A 251 -21.12 -0.16 -12.27
N PRO A 252 -20.77 1.13 -12.14
CA PRO A 252 -20.12 1.65 -10.94
C PRO A 252 -20.91 1.40 -9.65
N GLU A 253 -22.24 1.41 -9.70
CA GLU A 253 -23.12 1.18 -8.55
C GLU A 253 -23.12 -0.30 -8.14
N GLU A 254 -23.30 -1.22 -9.10
CA GLU A 254 -23.25 -2.66 -8.87
C GLU A 254 -21.88 -3.09 -8.35
N ARG A 255 -20.81 -2.54 -8.92
CA ARG A 255 -19.43 -2.78 -8.47
C ARG A 255 -19.26 -2.35 -7.01
N ARG A 256 -19.71 -1.16 -6.65
CA ARG A 256 -19.60 -0.66 -5.27
C ARG A 256 -20.38 -1.55 -4.30
N ALA A 257 -21.62 -1.91 -4.62
CA ALA A 257 -22.44 -2.80 -3.78
C ALA A 257 -21.76 -4.16 -3.58
N LEU A 258 -21.30 -4.79 -4.67
CA LEU A 258 -20.59 -6.06 -4.63
C LEU A 258 -19.33 -6.00 -3.77
N ILE A 259 -18.52 -4.95 -3.91
CA ILE A 259 -17.30 -4.79 -3.13
C ILE A 259 -17.63 -4.63 -1.64
N GLN A 260 -18.63 -3.80 -1.29
CA GLN A 260 -19.05 -3.62 0.10
C GLN A 260 -19.47 -4.95 0.75
N GLU A 261 -20.20 -5.78 0.00
CA GLU A 261 -20.54 -7.12 0.47
C GLU A 261 -19.32 -8.04 0.58
N ALA A 262 -18.45 -8.03 -0.44
CA ALA A 262 -17.23 -8.85 -0.52
C ALA A 262 -16.18 -8.52 0.55
N LEU A 263 -16.24 -7.32 1.16
CA LEU A 263 -15.42 -6.95 2.32
C LEU A 263 -15.78 -7.74 3.58
N THR A 264 -17.06 -8.14 3.71
CA THR A 264 -17.55 -8.87 4.89
C THR A 264 -17.41 -10.37 4.74
N SER A 265 -17.79 -10.90 3.57
CA SER A 265 -17.80 -12.32 3.25
C SER A 265 -17.60 -12.53 1.76
N PRO A 266 -16.91 -13.60 1.34
CA PRO A 266 -16.81 -13.91 -0.08
C PRO A 266 -18.20 -14.02 -0.74
N ARG A 267 -18.33 -13.50 -1.96
CA ARG A 267 -19.58 -13.50 -2.73
C ARG A 267 -19.40 -14.20 -4.05
N GLU A 268 -20.35 -15.08 -4.40
CA GLU A 268 -20.42 -15.68 -5.73
C GLU A 268 -21.10 -14.71 -6.71
N VAL A 269 -20.42 -14.41 -7.80
CA VAL A 269 -20.94 -13.64 -8.93
C VAL A 269 -20.53 -14.32 -10.22
N HIS A 270 -21.52 -14.69 -11.05
CA HIS A 270 -21.30 -15.36 -12.34
C HIS A 270 -20.38 -16.60 -12.26
N GLY A 271 -20.51 -17.42 -11.22
CA GLY A 271 -19.70 -18.63 -11.02
C GLY A 271 -18.26 -18.35 -10.58
N GLN A 272 -17.98 -17.15 -10.08
CA GLN A 272 -16.70 -16.76 -9.50
C GLN A 272 -16.91 -16.28 -8.08
N LEU A 273 -16.07 -16.74 -7.17
CA LEU A 273 -16.04 -16.27 -5.81
C LEU A 273 -15.15 -15.03 -5.71
N ILE A 274 -15.65 -13.98 -5.08
CA ILE A 274 -15.00 -12.68 -4.95
C ILE A 274 -14.85 -12.34 -3.47
N ALA A 275 -13.63 -11.98 -3.07
CA ALA A 275 -13.37 -11.40 -1.75
C ALA A 275 -12.68 -10.05 -1.94
N ALA A 276 -12.89 -9.13 -0.99
CA ALA A 276 -12.26 -7.82 -0.99
C ALA A 276 -11.57 -7.53 0.35
N SER A 277 -10.50 -6.74 0.32
CA SER A 277 -9.82 -6.25 1.51
C SER A 277 -9.34 -4.82 1.28
N PRO A 278 -9.61 -3.88 2.21
CA PRO A 278 -9.15 -2.51 2.08
C PRO A 278 -7.64 -2.44 2.33
N LEU A 279 -6.96 -1.56 1.61
CA LEU A 279 -5.53 -1.30 1.75
C LEU A 279 -5.32 0.08 2.41
N PRO A 280 -4.19 0.29 3.11
CA PRO A 280 -3.90 1.54 3.83
C PRO A 280 -3.73 2.77 2.94
N ASP A 281 -3.51 2.60 1.64
CA ASP A 281 -3.40 3.68 0.66
C ASP A 281 -4.76 4.10 0.06
N GLY A 282 -5.86 3.54 0.58
CA GLY A 282 -7.23 3.80 0.12
C GLY A 282 -7.70 2.91 -1.04
N ARG A 283 -6.82 2.10 -1.65
CA ARG A 283 -7.23 1.12 -2.66
C ARG A 283 -7.92 -0.07 -1.99
N THR A 284 -8.64 -0.85 -2.79
CA THR A 284 -9.21 -2.14 -2.35
C THR A 284 -8.58 -3.27 -3.16
N LEU A 285 -7.95 -4.22 -2.48
CA LEU A 285 -7.53 -5.48 -3.08
C LEU A 285 -8.75 -6.36 -3.28
N VAL A 286 -8.88 -6.93 -4.47
CA VAL A 286 -9.94 -7.86 -4.82
C VAL A 286 -9.29 -9.17 -5.27
N ALA A 287 -9.73 -10.28 -4.69
CA ALA A 287 -9.34 -11.61 -5.10
C ALA A 287 -10.54 -12.33 -5.73
N VAL A 288 -10.29 -13.00 -6.85
CA VAL A 288 -11.31 -13.68 -7.65
C VAL A 288 -10.88 -15.12 -7.89
N LEU A 289 -11.76 -16.07 -7.57
CA LEU A 289 -11.53 -17.51 -7.75
C LEU A 289 -12.67 -18.11 -8.57
N PRO A 290 -12.43 -18.64 -9.79
CA PRO A 290 -13.47 -19.34 -10.55
C PRO A 290 -13.88 -20.62 -9.83
N LEU A 291 -15.19 -20.83 -9.67
CA LEU A 291 -15.73 -22.07 -9.09
C LEU A 291 -15.78 -23.14 -10.18
N THR A 292 -14.81 -24.04 -10.19
CA THR A 292 -14.85 -25.26 -11.02
C THR A 292 -15.28 -26.47 -10.18
N PRO A 293 -15.96 -27.46 -10.78
CA PRO A 293 -16.53 -27.44 -12.13
C PRO A 293 -17.89 -26.72 -12.22
N THR A 294 -18.14 -26.04 -13.34
CA THR A 294 -19.48 -25.53 -13.66
C THR A 294 -20.45 -26.70 -13.92
N PRO A 295 -21.78 -26.56 -13.73
CA PRO A 295 -22.74 -27.63 -14.00
C PRO A 295 -22.62 -28.23 -15.42
N ALA A 296 -22.19 -27.43 -16.40
CA ALA A 296 -21.97 -27.84 -17.78
C ALA A 296 -20.78 -28.82 -17.95
N ASP A 297 -19.71 -28.64 -17.16
CA ASP A 297 -18.51 -29.48 -17.24
C ASP A 297 -18.71 -30.84 -16.54
N ARG A 298 -19.65 -30.93 -15.59
CA ARG A 298 -19.95 -32.15 -14.83
C ARG A 298 -20.91 -33.09 -15.56
N LEU A 299 -21.78 -32.55 -16.42
CA LEU A 299 -22.78 -33.30 -17.18
C LEU A 299 -22.20 -34.47 -17.99
N PRO A 300 -21.14 -34.30 -18.81
CA PRO A 300 -20.59 -35.41 -19.58
C PRO A 300 -19.98 -36.49 -18.68
N LEU A 301 -19.39 -36.15 -17.54
CA LEU A 301 -18.75 -37.10 -16.64
C LEU A 301 -19.78 -37.94 -15.86
N VAL A 302 -20.84 -37.29 -15.38
CA VAL A 302 -22.00 -37.94 -14.74
C VAL A 302 -22.74 -38.84 -15.74
N LEU A 303 -22.94 -38.38 -16.98
CA LEU A 303 -23.54 -39.19 -18.04
C LEU A 303 -22.68 -40.39 -18.43
N SER A 304 -21.35 -40.23 -18.47
CA SER A 304 -20.40 -41.30 -18.77
C SER A 304 -20.44 -42.41 -17.72
N VAL A 305 -20.36 -42.03 -16.44
CA VAL A 305 -20.41 -42.98 -15.31
C VAL A 305 -21.77 -43.67 -15.25
N SER A 306 -22.85 -42.93 -15.47
CA SER A 306 -24.21 -43.48 -15.54
C SER A 306 -24.34 -44.49 -16.68
N LEU A 307 -23.83 -44.18 -17.87
CA LEU A 307 -23.87 -45.07 -19.04
C LEU A 307 -23.08 -46.36 -18.79
N VAL A 308 -21.91 -46.29 -18.14
CA VAL A 308 -21.11 -47.48 -17.77
C VAL A 308 -21.86 -48.36 -16.77
N LEU A 309 -22.46 -47.77 -15.73
CA LEU A 309 -23.23 -48.51 -14.71
C LEU A 309 -24.52 -49.14 -15.28
N ILE A 310 -25.14 -48.50 -16.27
CA ILE A 310 -26.33 -49.03 -16.96
C ILE A 310 -25.98 -50.18 -17.93
N THR A 311 -24.86 -50.08 -18.64
CA THR A 311 -24.53 -51.01 -19.73
C THR A 311 -23.85 -52.30 -19.25
N LEU A 312 -23.05 -52.24 -18.18
CA LEU A 312 -22.31 -53.39 -17.64
C LEU A 312 -23.21 -54.59 -17.25
N PRO A 313 -24.34 -54.41 -16.53
CA PRO A 313 -25.24 -55.51 -16.19
C PRO A 313 -25.93 -56.11 -17.43
N PHE A 314 -26.28 -55.27 -18.41
CA PHE A 314 -26.95 -55.69 -19.64
C PHE A 314 -26.03 -56.49 -20.57
N LEU A 315 -24.76 -56.08 -20.72
CA LEU A 315 -23.76 -56.85 -21.46
C LEU A 315 -23.51 -58.21 -20.80
N ARG A 316 -23.41 -58.26 -19.47
CA ARG A 316 -23.17 -59.50 -18.70
C ARG A 316 -24.36 -60.46 -18.76
N TRP A 317 -25.59 -59.94 -18.82
CA TRP A 317 -26.80 -60.76 -19.04
C TRP A 317 -26.89 -61.31 -20.47
N ARG A 318 -26.50 -60.51 -21.48
CA ARG A 318 -26.54 -60.90 -22.89
C ARG A 318 -25.50 -61.98 -23.22
N THR A 319 -24.31 -61.91 -22.63
CA THR A 319 -23.27 -62.94 -22.82
C THR A 319 -23.63 -64.25 -22.13
N GLY A 320 -24.24 -64.20 -20.93
CA GLY A 320 -24.71 -65.42 -20.22
C GLY A 320 -25.84 -66.18 -20.93
N ARG A 321 -26.61 -65.53 -21.82
CA ARG A 321 -27.64 -66.19 -22.64
C ARG A 321 -27.08 -66.99 -23.82
N ARG A 322 -25.85 -66.70 -24.26
CA ARG A 322 -25.25 -67.36 -25.43
C ARG A 322 -24.71 -68.75 -25.11
N GLU A 323 -24.33 -69.01 -23.86
CA GLU A 323 -23.84 -70.33 -23.44
C GLU A 323 -24.96 -71.35 -23.22
N GLN A 324 -26.22 -70.94 -23.01
CA GLN A 324 -27.33 -71.86 -22.73
C GLN A 324 -28.11 -72.35 -23.97
N ARG A 325 -27.67 -72.02 -25.20
CA ARG A 325 -28.39 -72.39 -26.44
C ARG A 325 -27.60 -73.25 -27.44
N ALA A 326 -26.53 -73.92 -27.03
CA ALA A 326 -25.81 -74.84 -27.90
C ALA A 326 -25.64 -76.24 -27.27
N HIS A 327 -26.44 -77.20 -27.74
CA HIS A 327 -26.21 -78.65 -27.70
C HIS A 327 -27.00 -79.27 -28.88
N PRO A 328 -26.72 -80.50 -29.39
CA PRO A 328 -25.84 -81.57 -28.88
C PRO A 328 -24.96 -82.29 -29.95
N ALA A 329 -24.12 -83.26 -29.54
CA ALA A 329 -23.90 -84.60 -30.16
C ALA A 329 -22.46 -85.18 -30.02
N SER A 330 -22.34 -86.15 -29.11
CA SER A 330 -21.71 -87.49 -29.22
C SER A 330 -20.26 -87.71 -29.75
N SER A 331 -19.43 -88.25 -28.83
CA SER A 331 -18.76 -89.57 -28.90
C SER A 331 -17.23 -89.66 -29.13
N THR A 332 -16.63 -90.46 -28.23
CA THR A 332 -15.48 -91.40 -28.36
C THR A 332 -14.03 -90.96 -28.03
N ALA A 333 -13.61 -91.39 -26.83
CA ALA A 333 -12.43 -92.22 -26.48
C ALA A 333 -10.94 -91.77 -26.66
N ALA A 334 -10.29 -91.58 -25.49
CA ALA A 334 -9.02 -92.19 -24.99
C ALA A 334 -7.60 -91.67 -25.46
N PRO A 335 -6.50 -91.90 -24.69
CA PRO A 335 -5.57 -90.86 -24.17
C PRO A 335 -4.08 -91.07 -24.63
N PRO A 336 -2.97 -90.42 -24.14
CA PRO A 336 -2.46 -90.43 -22.73
C PRO A 336 -1.58 -89.22 -22.24
N ASN A 337 -1.26 -89.25 -20.92
CA ASN A 337 -0.05 -88.79 -20.19
C ASN A 337 0.66 -87.45 -20.50
N ALA A 338 0.83 -86.59 -19.48
CA ALA A 338 2.06 -86.50 -18.68
C ALA A 338 2.04 -85.33 -17.63
N ASN A 339 2.46 -85.67 -16.41
CA ASN A 339 2.92 -84.91 -15.21
C ASN A 339 3.51 -83.47 -15.35
N PRO A 340 3.80 -82.72 -14.25
CA PRO A 340 3.61 -83.00 -12.81
C PRO A 340 3.00 -81.85 -11.96
N SER A 341 2.70 -82.14 -10.69
CA SER A 341 2.41 -81.16 -9.61
C SER A 341 3.59 -81.06 -8.61
N PRO A 342 3.48 -80.28 -7.51
CA PRO A 342 4.14 -78.99 -7.21
C PRO A 342 5.26 -79.21 -6.14
N PRO A 343 5.81 -78.24 -5.34
CA PRO A 343 5.09 -77.57 -4.22
C PRO A 343 5.77 -76.22 -3.77
N PRO A 344 5.84 -75.77 -2.48
CA PRO A 344 5.19 -74.53 -2.03
C PRO A 344 6.11 -73.51 -1.27
N PHE A 345 5.47 -72.46 -0.74
CA PHE A 345 5.92 -71.41 0.20
C PHE A 345 7.11 -71.66 1.14
N HIS A 346 7.91 -70.60 1.41
CA HIS A 346 8.48 -70.24 2.74
C HIS A 346 9.02 -68.78 2.79
N SER A 347 8.79 -68.07 3.91
CA SER A 347 9.51 -66.86 4.41
C SER A 347 10.55 -67.28 5.49
N PRO A 348 11.35 -66.45 6.25
CA PRO A 348 11.75 -65.00 6.20
C PRO A 348 13.26 -64.66 6.52
N SER A 349 13.65 -63.35 6.39
CA SER A 349 14.73 -62.55 7.08
C SER A 349 16.25 -62.82 6.82
N PRO A 350 17.25 -61.92 7.12
CA PRO A 350 17.28 -60.64 7.88
C PRO A 350 18.09 -59.43 7.25
N ARG A 351 18.19 -58.30 8.01
CA ARG A 351 18.84 -56.97 7.74
C ARG A 351 20.37 -56.99 7.46
N PRO A 352 21.00 -55.86 7.07
CA PRO A 352 21.63 -54.98 8.07
C PRO A 352 21.51 -53.45 7.84
N ARG A 353 21.77 -52.70 8.94
CA ARG A 353 21.86 -51.22 9.06
C ARG A 353 23.15 -50.65 8.44
N ARG A 354 23.12 -49.38 7.97
CA ARG A 354 24.19 -48.34 8.04
C ARG A 354 23.64 -47.03 7.42
N ASN A 355 23.27 -46.03 8.24
CA ASN A 355 24.01 -44.85 8.70
C ASN A 355 23.80 -43.59 7.83
N PRO A 356 23.65 -42.39 8.44
CA PRO A 356 23.19 -41.17 7.77
C PRO A 356 24.36 -40.30 7.29
N HIS A 357 24.19 -39.57 6.19
CA HIS A 357 25.12 -38.54 5.71
C HIS A 357 24.47 -37.14 5.81
N PRO A 358 25.28 -36.06 5.84
CA PRO A 358 25.14 -35.00 6.83
C PRO A 358 24.53 -33.69 6.30
N LEU A 359 24.15 -32.85 7.27
CA LEU A 359 23.69 -31.47 7.13
C LEU A 359 24.63 -30.64 6.24
N SER A 360 24.03 -29.91 5.29
CA SER A 360 24.72 -28.89 4.48
C SER A 360 24.96 -27.61 5.30
N PRO A 361 26.11 -26.92 5.17
CA PRO A 361 26.37 -25.65 5.84
C PRO A 361 25.65 -24.48 5.12
N PRO A 362 25.41 -23.34 5.81
CA PRO A 362 24.71 -22.19 5.23
C PRO A 362 25.60 -21.44 4.21
N PRO A 363 25.01 -20.70 3.25
CA PRO A 363 25.77 -20.01 2.23
C PRO A 363 26.51 -18.77 2.77
N HIS A 364 27.72 -18.57 2.24
CA HIS A 364 28.61 -17.44 2.53
C HIS A 364 28.03 -16.10 2.06
N ARG A 365 28.22 -15.03 2.85
CA ARG A 365 27.99 -13.63 2.45
C ARG A 365 28.95 -13.23 1.30
N PRO A 366 28.49 -12.48 0.29
CA PRO A 366 29.39 -11.87 -0.68
C PRO A 366 30.20 -10.71 -0.06
N PRO A 367 31.40 -10.39 -0.59
CA PRO A 367 32.23 -9.30 -0.09
C PRO A 367 31.63 -7.92 -0.44
N PRO A 368 31.95 -6.86 0.33
CA PRO A 368 31.44 -5.52 0.06
C PRO A 368 32.05 -4.92 -1.22
N LEU A 369 31.22 -4.16 -1.95
CA LEU A 369 31.60 -3.40 -3.15
C LEU A 369 32.65 -2.31 -2.80
N PRO A 370 33.59 -1.99 -3.71
CA PRO A 370 34.56 -0.93 -3.48
C PRO A 370 33.91 0.46 -3.46
N LEU A 371 34.34 1.29 -2.50
CA LEU A 371 33.95 2.70 -2.36
C LEU A 371 34.43 3.52 -3.57
N ASN A 372 33.53 4.31 -4.16
CA ASN A 372 33.89 5.29 -5.19
C ASN A 372 34.81 6.39 -4.61
N PRO A 373 35.82 6.86 -5.35
CA PRO A 373 36.64 7.98 -4.90
C PRO A 373 35.85 9.31 -4.89
N PRO A 374 36.20 10.27 -4.03
CA PRO A 374 35.49 11.55 -3.93
C PRO A 374 35.63 12.39 -5.21
N PRO A 375 34.60 13.18 -5.58
CA PRO A 375 34.66 14.04 -6.75
C PRO A 375 35.69 15.17 -6.57
N ARG A 376 36.44 15.46 -7.65
CA ARG A 376 37.45 16.53 -7.68
C ARG A 376 36.79 17.90 -7.56
N LEU A 377 37.34 18.74 -6.68
CA LEU A 377 36.97 20.15 -6.53
C LEU A 377 37.29 20.92 -7.82
N HIS A 378 36.26 21.38 -8.52
CA HIS A 378 36.38 22.41 -9.55
C HIS A 378 36.30 23.79 -8.88
N THR A 379 37.37 24.57 -8.98
CA THR A 379 37.39 25.99 -8.61
C THR A 379 36.49 26.79 -9.57
N PRO A 380 35.62 27.71 -9.07
CA PRO A 380 34.72 28.45 -9.94
C PRO A 380 35.45 29.60 -10.64
N SER A 381 35.36 29.60 -11.97
CA SER A 381 35.77 30.72 -12.83
C SER A 381 34.81 31.90 -12.65
N ARG A 382 35.38 33.05 -12.30
CA ARG A 382 34.71 34.35 -12.13
C ARG A 382 34.22 34.85 -13.50
N ASN A 383 32.93 35.14 -13.67
CA ASN A 383 32.46 36.00 -14.75
C ASN A 383 31.36 36.95 -14.21
N PRO A 384 31.50 38.29 -14.36
CA PRO A 384 30.54 39.25 -13.84
C PRO A 384 29.55 39.68 -14.92
N ARG A 385 28.25 39.68 -14.57
CA ARG A 385 27.17 40.61 -15.02
C ARG A 385 25.81 39.90 -14.97
N HIS A 386 25.10 40.07 -13.86
CA HIS A 386 23.64 39.98 -13.86
C HIS A 386 23.09 41.23 -13.14
N PRO A 387 22.06 41.89 -13.69
CA PRO A 387 21.39 43.01 -13.02
C PRO A 387 20.59 42.49 -11.81
N PRO A 388 20.29 43.36 -10.82
CA PRO A 388 19.57 42.95 -9.62
C PRO A 388 18.13 42.50 -9.94
N PRO A 389 17.58 41.53 -9.19
CA PRO A 389 16.21 41.05 -9.38
C PRO A 389 15.18 42.12 -8.98
N PRO A 390 13.97 42.09 -9.57
CA PRO A 390 12.94 43.09 -9.29
C PRO A 390 12.36 42.94 -7.88
N LEU A 391 12.05 44.09 -7.26
CA LEU A 391 11.43 44.19 -5.94
C LEU A 391 10.05 43.51 -5.93
N LEU A 392 9.82 42.65 -4.94
CA LEU A 392 8.52 42.03 -4.66
C LEU A 392 7.50 43.13 -4.31
N ARG A 393 6.48 43.29 -5.14
CA ARG A 393 5.29 44.06 -4.80
C ARG A 393 4.33 43.19 -3.98
N PRO A 394 3.57 43.76 -3.03
CA PRO A 394 2.50 43.04 -2.35
C PRO A 394 1.51 42.46 -3.37
N TYR A 395 1.18 41.18 -3.23
CA TYR A 395 0.24 40.49 -4.11
C TYR A 395 -1.15 41.15 -4.03
N PRO A 396 -1.83 41.38 -5.17
CA PRO A 396 -3.22 41.85 -5.15
C PRO A 396 -4.14 40.76 -4.58
N PRO A 397 -5.24 41.13 -3.89
CA PRO A 397 -6.18 40.16 -3.35
C PRO A 397 -6.88 39.37 -4.46
N PRO A 398 -7.32 38.12 -4.19
CA PRO A 398 -8.00 37.29 -5.18
C PRO A 398 -9.31 37.95 -5.62
N SER A 399 -9.58 37.92 -6.94
CA SER A 399 -10.80 38.47 -7.52
C SER A 399 -12.02 37.70 -7.02
N THR A 400 -12.89 38.35 -6.25
CA THR A 400 -14.20 37.81 -5.93
C THR A 400 -15.11 37.94 -7.16
N SER A 401 -15.29 36.85 -7.89
CA SER A 401 -16.37 36.75 -8.87
C SER A 401 -17.70 36.63 -8.13
N HIS A 402 -18.36 37.76 -7.88
CA HIS A 402 -19.77 37.78 -7.49
C HIS A 402 -20.64 37.36 -8.70
N PRO A 403 -21.56 36.40 -8.56
CA PRO A 403 -22.58 36.17 -9.57
C PRO A 403 -23.62 37.30 -9.51
N SER A 404 -23.92 37.91 -10.66
CA SER A 404 -24.98 38.91 -10.81
C SER A 404 -26.35 38.36 -10.43
N PRO A 405 -27.27 39.18 -9.87
CA PRO A 405 -28.58 38.73 -9.44
C PRO A 405 -29.49 38.52 -10.65
N ARG A 406 -30.09 37.32 -10.75
CA ARG A 406 -31.21 37.04 -11.66
C ARG A 406 -32.44 37.84 -11.22
N SER A 407 -32.98 38.62 -12.15
CA SER A 407 -34.31 39.22 -12.08
C SER A 407 -35.39 38.14 -11.98
N LEU A 408 -36.21 38.18 -10.93
CA LEU A 408 -37.50 37.49 -10.88
C LEU A 408 -38.61 38.54 -10.93
N SER A 409 -39.24 38.62 -12.10
CA SER A 409 -40.51 39.30 -12.32
C SER A 409 -41.57 38.22 -12.57
N GLY A 410 -42.67 38.27 -11.81
CA GLY A 410 -43.99 37.93 -12.32
C GLY A 410 -44.63 36.58 -11.94
N ASN A 411 -45.68 36.71 -11.12
CA ASN A 411 -47.02 36.09 -11.23
C ASN A 411 -47.39 34.76 -10.54
N GLY A 412 -48.55 34.82 -9.86
CA GLY A 412 -49.49 33.72 -9.60
C GLY A 412 -49.91 33.62 -8.13
N LYS A 413 -50.87 34.41 -7.65
CA LYS A 413 -52.29 34.01 -7.42
C LYS A 413 -52.46 32.61 -6.80
N SER A 414 -52.77 32.57 -5.50
CA SER A 414 -54.04 32.11 -4.89
C SER A 414 -53.86 31.80 -3.42
#